data_AF-A0A7X9NRX5-F1
#
_entry.id   AF-A0A7X9NRX5-F1
#
_cell.length_a   1.000
_cell.length_b   1.000
_cell.length_c   1.000
_cell.angle_alpha   90.00
_cell.angle_beta   90.00
_cell.angle_gamma   90.00
#
_symmetry.space_group_name_H-M   'P 1'
#
loop_
_entity.id
_entity.type
_entity.pdbx_description
1 polymer ?
#
loop_
_entity_poly.entity_id
_entity_poly.type
_entity_poly.pdbx_seq_one_letter_code
_entity_poly.pdbx_strand_id
1 'polypeptide(L)'
;MQIDIVSVFPEYFDVLNLSLFGKAQSKGLVSVHAHNLRDWTHDVHHSVDDTPVGGGAGMVMKPEVWAECLDDLLGLEPREMNADGESDSNSDASAGVCDGADATVTTSAAAGGSPGNGTVVTAAESDGTGDAEHLPASDSASADTVPNSDSQAPTHNLGTVLIFPNPSAPLFTQRDATELSHAKRLMFGCGRYEGYDARIPEYYRAQGVDVREYSIGDYVLNGGEVAVSVMLEAITRLLPGFMGNPESIVEESYTGSEALLEHRQYTRPAVWRGMGVPDVLLSGDHGKVDRFRRDEALARTDAIRPDLIEQLDCAQLSKADRKTLMALGWEVSAEHPRRLNRE
;
A
#
# COMPACT_ATOMS: atom_id res chain seq x y z
N MET A 1 -6.94 6.71 13.41
CA MET A 1 -6.28 5.47 12.96
C MET A 1 -5.46 4.89 14.11
N GLN A 2 -5.47 3.57 14.29
CA GLN A 2 -4.54 2.85 15.17
C GLN A 2 -3.40 2.27 14.32
N ILE A 3 -2.18 2.26 14.86
CA ILE A 3 -1.00 1.70 14.21
C ILE A 3 -0.25 0.87 15.25
N ASP A 4 -0.01 -0.39 14.94
CA ASP A 4 0.89 -1.26 15.68
C ASP A 4 2.12 -1.55 14.82
N ILE A 5 3.31 -1.52 15.42
CA ILE A 5 4.57 -1.79 14.71
C ILE A 5 5.35 -2.82 15.52
N VAL A 6 5.60 -3.99 14.94
CA VAL A 6 6.41 -5.05 15.53
C VAL A 6 7.84 -4.92 14.99
N SER A 7 8.81 -4.75 15.87
CA SER A 7 10.23 -4.59 15.53
C SER A 7 11.12 -5.16 16.65
N VAL A 8 12.39 -5.40 16.36
CA VAL A 8 13.42 -5.72 17.37
C VAL A 8 14.18 -4.47 17.85
N PHE A 9 13.79 -3.30 17.33
CA PHE A 9 14.27 -1.95 17.66
C PHE A 9 13.08 -0.96 17.69
N PRO A 10 12.11 -1.10 18.62
CA PRO A 10 10.94 -0.20 18.70
C PRO A 10 11.33 1.28 18.89
N GLU A 11 12.46 1.57 19.53
CA GLU A 11 13.01 2.91 19.73
C GLU A 11 13.35 3.65 18.42
N TYR A 12 13.46 2.92 17.30
CA TYR A 12 13.59 3.53 15.97
C TYR A 12 12.42 4.48 15.65
N PHE A 13 11.23 4.20 16.21
CA PHE A 13 10.00 4.95 15.94
C PHE A 13 9.77 6.14 16.89
N ASP A 14 10.68 6.42 17.83
CA ASP A 14 10.62 7.63 18.67
C ASP A 14 10.56 8.93 17.84
N VAL A 15 11.10 8.89 16.60
CA VAL A 15 11.03 9.98 15.63
C VAL A 15 9.60 10.38 15.24
N LEU A 16 8.62 9.47 15.36
CA LEU A 16 7.20 9.74 15.08
C LEU A 16 6.56 10.69 16.12
N ASN A 17 7.24 10.96 17.24
CA ASN A 17 6.83 11.96 18.22
C ASN A 17 7.18 13.40 17.78
N LEU A 18 7.84 13.58 16.63
CA LEU A 18 8.29 14.88 16.13
C LEU A 18 7.32 15.51 15.12
N SER A 19 7.57 16.79 14.80
CA SER A 19 7.00 17.51 13.65
C SER A 19 5.46 17.52 13.58
N LEU A 20 4.87 17.14 12.43
CA LEU A 20 3.42 17.03 12.23
C LEU A 20 2.85 15.73 12.80
N PHE A 21 3.60 14.62 12.72
CA PHE A 21 3.15 13.31 13.19
C PHE A 21 2.90 13.33 14.71
N GLY A 22 3.84 13.85 15.51
CA GLY A 22 3.65 14.03 16.96
C GLY A 22 2.47 14.94 17.32
N LYS A 23 2.16 15.93 16.48
CA LYS A 23 0.96 16.78 16.64
C LYS A 23 -0.33 16.06 16.28
N ALA A 24 -0.30 15.12 15.33
CA ALA A 24 -1.44 14.28 14.99
C ALA A 24 -1.71 13.26 16.12
N GLN A 25 -0.66 12.72 16.73
CA GLN A 25 -0.74 11.90 17.94
C GLN A 25 -1.31 12.67 19.13
N SER A 26 -0.79 13.87 19.44
CA SER A 26 -1.29 14.70 20.55
C SER A 26 -2.73 15.20 20.37
N LYS A 27 -3.30 15.09 19.15
CA LYS A 27 -4.70 15.39 18.82
C LYS A 27 -5.60 14.14 18.83
N GLY A 28 -5.04 12.93 18.96
CA GLY A 28 -5.79 11.67 18.84
C GLY A 28 -6.21 11.29 17.42
N LEU A 29 -5.66 11.92 16.37
CA LEU A 29 -5.96 11.55 14.97
C LEU A 29 -5.38 10.18 14.61
N VAL A 30 -4.19 9.91 15.15
CA VAL A 30 -3.43 8.67 14.98
C VAL A 30 -2.83 8.28 16.33
N SER A 31 -2.71 6.98 16.59
CA SER A 31 -2.05 6.42 17.77
C SER A 31 -1.12 5.31 17.29
N VAL A 32 0.16 5.38 17.68
CA VAL A 32 1.19 4.39 17.32
C VAL A 32 1.67 3.68 18.58
N HIS A 33 1.78 2.36 18.50
CA HIS A 33 2.48 1.55 19.50
C HIS A 33 3.56 0.74 18.78
N ALA A 34 4.81 0.85 19.25
CA ALA A 34 5.93 0.06 18.78
C ALA A 34 6.22 -1.05 19.81
N HIS A 35 6.02 -2.30 19.39
CA HIS A 35 6.16 -3.51 20.19
C HIS A 35 7.51 -4.15 19.91
N ASN A 36 8.20 -4.60 20.96
CA ASN A 36 9.45 -5.33 20.82
C ASN A 36 9.15 -6.81 20.58
N LEU A 37 9.48 -7.35 19.41
CA LEU A 37 9.25 -8.77 19.10
C LEU A 37 9.95 -9.72 20.11
N ARG A 38 11.01 -9.25 20.78
CA ARG A 38 11.70 -10.00 21.84
C ARG A 38 10.83 -10.25 23.07
N ASP A 39 9.74 -9.52 23.26
CA ASP A 39 8.87 -9.69 24.43
C ASP A 39 8.04 -11.00 24.34
N TRP A 40 7.94 -11.61 23.15
CA TRP A 40 7.36 -12.94 22.89
C TRP A 40 8.43 -14.04 22.74
N THR A 41 9.58 -13.91 23.41
CA THR A 41 10.64 -14.94 23.41
C THR A 41 10.83 -15.57 24.78
N HIS A 42 10.91 -16.91 24.80
CA HIS A 42 10.94 -17.72 26.04
C HIS A 42 12.34 -18.24 26.40
N ASP A 43 13.36 -17.96 25.57
CA ASP A 43 14.74 -18.36 25.82
C ASP A 43 15.58 -17.27 26.50
N VAL A 44 16.66 -17.69 27.16
CA VAL A 44 17.53 -16.82 27.99
C VAL A 44 18.30 -15.76 27.16
N HIS A 45 18.32 -15.87 25.83
CA HIS A 45 19.00 -14.94 24.93
C HIS A 45 18.03 -14.07 24.11
N HIS A 46 16.73 -14.22 24.30
CA HIS A 46 15.67 -13.52 23.56
C HIS A 46 15.85 -13.62 22.03
N SER A 47 15.94 -14.86 21.56
CA SER A 47 16.37 -15.27 20.23
C SER A 47 15.21 -15.27 19.23
N VAL A 48 15.09 -14.19 18.47
CA VAL A 48 14.03 -13.95 17.46
C VAL A 48 14.32 -14.57 16.09
N ASP A 49 15.46 -15.24 15.94
CA ASP A 49 16.00 -15.69 14.65
C ASP A 49 16.75 -17.03 14.76
N ASP A 50 16.86 -17.75 13.64
CA ASP A 50 17.64 -18.98 13.49
C ASP A 50 18.33 -19.07 12.12
N THR A 51 19.12 -20.13 11.93
CA THR A 51 19.79 -20.42 10.65
C THR A 51 18.82 -20.85 9.54
N PRO A 52 19.03 -20.45 8.28
CA PRO A 52 18.13 -20.77 7.18
C PRO A 52 18.11 -22.28 6.84
N VAL A 53 16.90 -22.85 6.70
CA VAL A 53 16.70 -24.22 6.22
C VAL A 53 17.24 -24.38 4.79
N GLY A 54 17.99 -25.46 4.55
CA GLY A 54 18.78 -25.65 3.32
C GLY A 54 20.21 -25.10 3.40
N GLY A 55 20.50 -24.29 4.43
CA GLY A 55 21.80 -23.67 4.64
C GLY A 55 22.01 -22.39 3.85
N GLY A 56 23.00 -21.60 4.26
CA GLY A 56 23.31 -20.29 3.69
C GLY A 56 24.22 -19.48 4.60
N ALA A 57 24.33 -18.19 4.32
CA ALA A 57 24.77 -17.20 5.29
C ALA A 57 23.55 -16.46 5.84
N GLY A 58 23.74 -15.67 6.91
CA GLY A 58 22.66 -14.91 7.53
C GLY A 58 21.76 -15.75 8.44
N MET A 59 20.65 -15.14 8.86
CA MET A 59 19.66 -15.68 9.79
C MET A 59 18.25 -15.32 9.27
N VAL A 60 17.23 -16.09 9.64
CA VAL A 60 15.82 -15.85 9.32
C VAL A 60 15.02 -15.72 10.62
N MET A 61 14.10 -14.76 10.68
CA MET A 61 13.30 -14.54 11.90
C MET A 61 12.27 -15.65 12.11
N LYS A 62 12.18 -16.14 13.35
CA LYS A 62 11.44 -17.34 13.76
C LYS A 62 9.92 -17.19 13.58
N PRO A 63 9.23 -18.10 12.88
CA PRO A 63 7.78 -18.06 12.74
C PRO A 63 7.05 -18.26 14.05
N GLU A 64 7.63 -18.96 15.03
CA GLU A 64 7.02 -19.20 16.33
C GLU A 64 6.84 -17.89 17.10
N VAL A 65 7.93 -17.11 17.21
CA VAL A 65 7.96 -15.80 17.89
C VAL A 65 7.08 -14.78 17.16
N TRP A 66 7.09 -14.79 15.82
CA TRP A 66 6.19 -13.96 15.02
C TRP A 66 4.72 -14.36 15.19
N ALA A 67 4.40 -15.65 15.30
CA ALA A 67 3.03 -16.13 15.47
C ALA A 67 2.47 -15.77 16.84
N GLU A 68 3.21 -16.00 17.93
CA GLU A 68 2.77 -15.60 19.27
C GLU A 68 2.52 -14.08 19.37
N CYS A 69 3.38 -13.27 18.77
CA CYS A 69 3.25 -11.81 18.74
C CYS A 69 2.05 -11.35 17.90
N LEU A 70 1.86 -11.91 16.70
CA LEU A 70 0.78 -11.50 15.79
C LEU A 70 -0.58 -12.03 16.24
N ASP A 71 -0.67 -13.25 16.80
CA ASP A 71 -1.92 -13.80 17.32
C ASP A 71 -2.43 -12.98 18.51
N ASP A 72 -1.57 -12.63 19.48
CA ASP A 72 -1.91 -11.76 20.62
C ASP A 72 -2.36 -10.36 20.14
N LEU A 73 -1.57 -9.69 19.29
CA LEU A 73 -1.90 -8.36 18.80
C LEU A 73 -3.14 -8.34 17.89
N LEU A 74 -3.51 -9.43 17.23
CA LEU A 74 -4.74 -9.56 16.43
C LEU A 74 -5.95 -10.05 17.26
N GLY A 75 -5.73 -10.59 18.47
CA GLY A 75 -6.78 -11.22 19.27
C GLY A 75 -7.26 -12.54 18.65
N LEU A 76 -6.32 -13.36 18.18
CA LEU A 76 -6.56 -14.72 17.69
C LEU A 76 -6.30 -15.72 18.83
N GLU A 77 -7.14 -16.73 18.94
CA GLU A 77 -6.96 -17.81 19.92
C GLU A 77 -5.70 -18.62 19.59
N PRO A 78 -4.70 -18.73 20.49
CA PRO A 78 -3.48 -19.47 20.23
C PRO A 78 -3.79 -20.94 19.88
N ARG A 79 -3.33 -21.38 18.72
CA ARG A 79 -3.41 -22.79 18.33
C ARG A 79 -2.13 -23.50 18.76
N GLU A 80 -2.29 -24.67 19.37
CA GLU A 80 -1.17 -25.54 19.68
C GLU A 80 -0.41 -25.89 18.39
N MET A 81 0.81 -25.35 18.25
CA MET A 81 1.75 -25.82 17.25
C MET A 81 2.24 -27.19 17.71
N ASN A 82 1.77 -28.25 17.05
CA ASN A 82 2.26 -29.61 17.29
C ASN A 82 3.76 -29.68 17.00
N ALA A 83 4.58 -29.58 18.06
CA ALA A 83 6.04 -29.49 17.98
C ALA A 83 6.73 -30.85 17.71
N ASP A 84 5.97 -31.83 17.24
CA ASP A 84 6.38 -33.23 17.11
C ASP A 84 6.95 -33.52 15.72
N GLY A 85 8.24 -33.21 15.57
CA GLY A 85 9.09 -33.76 14.52
C GLY A 85 9.47 -35.24 14.74
N GLU A 86 8.64 -36.04 15.39
CA GLU A 86 8.88 -37.48 15.55
C GLU A 86 8.52 -38.23 14.27
N SER A 87 9.53 -38.83 13.63
CA SER A 87 9.33 -39.67 12.45
C SER A 87 8.70 -41.00 12.84
N ASP A 88 7.39 -41.12 12.65
CA ASP A 88 6.63 -42.34 12.99
C ASP A 88 7.00 -43.50 12.05
N SER A 89 8.07 -44.21 12.41
CA SER A 89 8.74 -45.21 11.57
C SER A 89 8.01 -46.56 11.62
N ASN A 90 6.75 -46.60 11.18
CA ASN A 90 5.98 -47.85 11.08
C ASN A 90 4.90 -47.82 9.98
N SER A 91 5.31 -48.09 8.73
CA SER A 91 4.43 -48.78 7.78
C SER A 91 5.21 -49.90 7.10
N ASP A 92 4.58 -51.08 7.02
CA ASP A 92 5.25 -52.35 6.72
C ASP A 92 5.62 -52.47 5.22
N ALA A 93 6.63 -53.28 4.93
CA ALA A 93 7.17 -53.42 3.59
C ALA A 93 6.36 -54.40 2.73
N SER A 94 5.78 -53.93 1.63
CA SER A 94 5.32 -54.78 0.53
C SER A 94 6.00 -54.38 -0.78
N ALA A 95 6.79 -55.29 -1.35
CA ALA A 95 7.60 -55.00 -2.54
C ALA A 95 6.77 -55.03 -3.84
N GLY A 96 7.02 -54.05 -4.72
CA GLY A 96 6.55 -54.03 -6.12
C GLY A 96 7.70 -53.61 -7.04
N VAL A 97 7.94 -54.37 -8.11
CA VAL A 97 9.09 -54.17 -9.01
C VAL A 97 8.61 -53.91 -10.44
N CYS A 98 8.93 -52.73 -10.94
CA CYS A 98 9.13 -52.37 -12.36
C CYS A 98 10.02 -51.11 -12.34
N ASP A 99 11.26 -51.14 -12.81
CA ASP A 99 11.70 -51.35 -14.21
C ASP A 99 11.27 -50.19 -15.13
N GLY A 100 12.22 -49.68 -15.91
CA GLY A 100 12.23 -48.27 -16.33
C GLY A 100 12.06 -48.00 -17.83
N ALA A 101 11.92 -46.71 -18.18
CA ALA A 101 12.03 -46.24 -19.55
C ALA A 101 12.56 -44.79 -19.62
N ASP A 102 13.34 -44.54 -20.68
CA ASP A 102 13.93 -43.26 -21.07
C ASP A 102 12.86 -42.20 -21.41
N ALA A 103 13.19 -40.91 -21.21
CA ALA A 103 12.30 -39.77 -21.42
C ALA A 103 12.82 -38.86 -22.56
N THR A 104 12.54 -39.25 -23.79
CA THR A 104 13.06 -38.55 -24.99
C THR A 104 12.36 -37.21 -25.25
N VAL A 105 13.14 -36.14 -25.41
CA VAL A 105 12.65 -34.79 -25.78
C VAL A 105 12.15 -34.76 -27.24
N THR A 106 11.01 -34.12 -27.49
CA THR A 106 10.70 -33.51 -28.80
C THR A 106 9.89 -32.22 -28.65
N THR A 107 10.00 -31.32 -29.64
CA THR A 107 9.52 -29.93 -29.60
C THR A 107 8.57 -29.61 -30.76
N SER A 108 7.48 -28.88 -30.48
CA SER A 108 6.84 -27.87 -31.35
C SER A 108 5.60 -27.33 -30.62
N ALA A 109 5.20 -26.05 -30.62
CA ALA A 109 5.42 -24.88 -31.50
C ALA A 109 4.27 -24.61 -32.51
N ALA A 110 3.38 -23.70 -32.07
CA ALA A 110 2.67 -22.67 -32.84
C ALA A 110 1.38 -22.99 -33.65
N ALA A 111 0.52 -21.96 -33.63
CA ALA A 111 -0.31 -21.42 -34.71
C ALA A 111 -1.82 -21.77 -34.81
N GLY A 112 -2.64 -20.84 -34.28
CA GLY A 112 -3.70 -20.18 -35.07
C GLY A 112 -5.11 -20.79 -35.08
N GLY A 113 -6.14 -19.92 -35.09
CA GLY A 113 -7.53 -20.34 -35.38
C GLY A 113 -8.65 -19.62 -34.59
N SER A 114 -8.91 -18.36 -34.89
CA SER A 114 -10.26 -17.76 -34.79
C SER A 114 -10.82 -17.66 -36.24
N PRO A 115 -12.15 -17.64 -36.52
CA PRO A 115 -13.08 -16.65 -35.94
C PRO A 115 -14.56 -17.09 -35.79
N GLY A 116 -15.42 -16.16 -35.32
CA GLY A 116 -16.69 -15.87 -36.02
C GLY A 116 -18.02 -15.84 -35.23
N ASN A 117 -18.58 -14.63 -35.08
CA ASN A 117 -20.00 -14.25 -34.88
C ASN A 117 -20.78 -14.82 -33.66
N GLY A 118 -21.74 -14.11 -33.04
CA GLY A 118 -22.23 -12.74 -33.22
C GLY A 118 -23.76 -12.64 -33.37
N THR A 119 -24.46 -11.92 -32.47
CA THR A 119 -25.93 -11.64 -32.50
C THR A 119 -26.26 -10.35 -31.72
N VAL A 120 -27.39 -9.70 -32.07
CA VAL A 120 -27.97 -8.44 -31.53
C VAL A 120 -29.49 -8.71 -31.34
N VAL A 121 -30.30 -8.15 -30.44
CA VAL A 121 -30.38 -6.84 -29.72
C VAL A 121 -30.58 -7.07 -28.19
N THR A 122 -30.98 -6.17 -27.27
CA THR A 122 -31.86 -4.95 -27.29
C THR A 122 -31.53 -4.01 -26.10
N ALA A 123 -32.08 -2.79 -26.07
CA ALA A 123 -32.00 -1.84 -24.95
C ALA A 123 -33.34 -1.65 -24.20
N ALA A 124 -33.29 -1.19 -22.95
CA ALA A 124 -34.41 -0.60 -22.21
C ALA A 124 -33.88 0.37 -21.13
N GLU A 125 -34.39 1.60 -21.11
CA GLU A 125 -34.09 2.64 -20.11
C GLU A 125 -35.32 2.88 -19.22
N SER A 126 -35.13 3.24 -17.95
CA SER A 126 -36.11 4.02 -17.18
C SER A 126 -35.51 4.61 -15.90
N ASP A 127 -35.35 5.93 -15.85
CA ASP A 127 -35.19 6.70 -14.60
C ASP A 127 -36.53 6.79 -13.83
N GLY A 128 -36.45 7.07 -12.53
CA GLY A 128 -37.63 7.27 -11.68
C GLY A 128 -37.31 7.92 -10.34
N THR A 129 -37.31 9.26 -10.30
CA THR A 129 -37.16 10.08 -9.08
C THR A 129 -38.48 10.28 -8.34
N GLY A 130 -38.44 10.59 -7.04
CA GLY A 130 -39.62 10.95 -6.26
C GLY A 130 -39.34 11.31 -4.79
N ASP A 131 -39.41 12.59 -4.46
CA ASP A 131 -39.35 13.13 -3.09
C ASP A 131 -40.73 13.20 -2.41
N ALA A 132 -40.80 13.05 -1.08
CA ALA A 132 -41.96 13.42 -0.26
C ALA A 132 -41.58 13.65 1.23
N GLU A 133 -42.32 14.53 1.92
CA GLU A 133 -41.91 15.21 3.16
C GLU A 133 -42.49 14.66 4.50
N HIS A 134 -41.68 14.72 5.57
CA HIS A 134 -41.96 15.32 6.91
C HIS A 134 -43.03 14.76 7.91
N LEU A 135 -42.52 14.12 9.00
CA LEU A 135 -42.89 14.21 10.46
C LEU A 135 -44.37 14.00 10.95
N PRO A 136 -44.68 13.83 12.27
CA PRO A 136 -43.88 13.98 13.50
C PRO A 136 -43.95 12.83 14.56
N ALA A 137 -43.43 13.10 15.76
CA ALA A 137 -43.09 12.19 16.87
C ALA A 137 -44.23 11.70 17.81
N SER A 138 -43.90 10.73 18.68
CA SER A 138 -44.48 10.58 20.04
C SER A 138 -43.57 9.79 21.00
N ASP A 139 -43.64 10.09 22.30
CA ASP A 139 -42.95 9.39 23.41
C ASP A 139 -43.62 8.05 23.80
N SER A 140 -42.87 7.10 24.41
CA SER A 140 -43.04 6.76 25.85
C SER A 140 -42.34 5.47 26.35
N ALA A 141 -41.78 5.59 27.57
CA ALA A 141 -41.75 4.61 28.67
C ALA A 141 -41.43 3.10 28.42
N SER A 142 -40.17 2.75 28.69
CA SER A 142 -39.72 1.70 29.64
C SER A 142 -40.44 0.34 29.77
N ALA A 143 -39.68 -0.74 29.59
CA ALA A 143 -39.83 -2.00 30.33
C ALA A 143 -38.44 -2.60 30.62
N ASP A 144 -38.23 -3.14 31.82
CA ASP A 144 -36.97 -3.79 32.19
C ASP A 144 -36.77 -5.09 31.40
N THR A 145 -35.55 -5.32 30.89
CA THR A 145 -35.08 -6.64 30.47
C THR A 145 -33.59 -6.70 30.77
N VAL A 146 -33.19 -7.68 31.58
CA VAL A 146 -31.79 -7.91 31.93
C VAL A 146 -31.02 -8.29 30.66
N PRO A 147 -29.91 -7.61 30.32
CA PRO A 147 -29.06 -8.07 29.24
C PRO A 147 -28.46 -9.42 29.64
N ASN A 148 -28.91 -10.48 28.97
CA ASN A 148 -28.22 -11.76 29.01
C ASN A 148 -26.77 -11.56 28.57
N SER A 149 -25.83 -12.27 29.17
CA SER A 149 -24.42 -12.20 28.78
C SER A 149 -24.20 -12.97 27.48
N ASP A 150 -24.64 -12.38 26.37
CA ASP A 150 -24.36 -12.90 25.04
C ASP A 150 -22.84 -12.86 24.83
N SER A 151 -22.25 -14.06 24.73
CA SER A 151 -20.85 -14.26 24.41
C SER A 151 -20.58 -13.76 22.98
N GLN A 152 -20.23 -12.49 22.85
CA GLN A 152 -19.80 -11.90 21.58
C GLN A 152 -18.55 -12.65 21.11
N ALA A 153 -18.69 -13.39 20.01
CA ALA A 153 -17.52 -13.89 19.28
C ALA A 153 -16.65 -12.69 18.88
N PRO A 154 -15.31 -12.75 19.03
CA PRO A 154 -14.46 -11.58 18.98
C PRO A 154 -14.49 -10.90 17.60
N THR A 155 -15.12 -9.73 17.52
CA THR A 155 -15.24 -8.91 16.29
C THR A 155 -13.93 -8.17 15.94
N HIS A 156 -12.77 -8.67 16.38
CA HIS A 156 -11.52 -7.90 16.46
C HIS A 156 -10.73 -7.82 15.14
N ASN A 157 -10.97 -8.74 14.19
CA ASN A 157 -10.16 -8.83 12.96
C ASN A 157 -10.73 -8.07 11.74
N LEU A 158 -12.00 -7.62 11.78
CA LEU A 158 -12.68 -6.97 10.64
C LEU A 158 -12.31 -5.48 10.49
N GLY A 159 -11.05 -5.22 10.10
CA GLY A 159 -10.56 -3.88 9.78
C GLY A 159 -9.07 -3.59 10.02
N THR A 160 -8.26 -4.63 10.28
CA THR A 160 -6.80 -4.54 10.38
C THR A 160 -6.15 -4.92 9.05
N VAL A 161 -5.23 -4.09 8.54
CA VAL A 161 -4.31 -4.48 7.46
C VAL A 161 -2.95 -4.76 8.06
N LEU A 162 -2.42 -5.97 7.83
CA LEU A 162 -1.07 -6.39 8.24
C LEU A 162 -0.11 -6.18 7.07
N ILE A 163 1.00 -5.48 7.31
CA ILE A 163 1.92 -5.03 6.25
C ILE A 163 3.34 -5.43 6.59
N PHE A 164 3.99 -6.16 5.69
CA PHE A 164 5.42 -6.49 5.78
C PHE A 164 6.21 -5.74 4.69
N PRO A 165 7.25 -4.96 5.03
CA PRO A 165 8.18 -4.44 4.04
C PRO A 165 9.03 -5.57 3.46
N ASN A 166 8.98 -5.75 2.15
CA ASN A 166 9.67 -6.83 1.43
C ASN A 166 10.16 -6.30 0.07
N PRO A 167 11.48 -6.25 -0.20
CA PRO A 167 12.01 -5.70 -1.45
C PRO A 167 11.63 -6.53 -2.69
N SER A 168 11.16 -7.76 -2.51
CA SER A 168 10.69 -8.64 -3.60
C SER A 168 9.20 -8.45 -3.94
N ALA A 169 8.50 -7.62 -3.18
CA ALA A 169 7.07 -7.39 -3.33
C ALA A 169 6.76 -6.15 -4.20
N PRO A 170 5.50 -5.94 -4.63
CA PRO A 170 5.11 -4.78 -5.43
C PRO A 170 5.51 -3.44 -4.80
N LEU A 171 5.84 -2.46 -5.63
CA LEU A 171 6.21 -1.12 -5.18
C LEU A 171 5.01 -0.43 -4.49
N PHE A 172 5.25 0.12 -3.31
CA PHE A 172 4.31 0.99 -2.60
C PHE A 172 4.12 2.30 -3.37
N THR A 173 2.87 2.66 -3.67
CA THR A 173 2.54 3.86 -4.46
C THR A 173 1.70 4.87 -3.68
N GLN A 174 1.56 6.08 -4.23
CA GLN A 174 0.64 7.09 -3.70
C GLN A 174 -0.83 6.62 -3.69
N ARG A 175 -1.20 5.64 -4.53
CA ARG A 175 -2.51 4.99 -4.51
C ARG A 175 -2.66 4.11 -3.26
N ASP A 176 -1.67 3.27 -2.95
CA ASP A 176 -1.65 2.45 -1.73
C ASP A 176 -1.70 3.32 -0.47
N ALA A 177 -0.91 4.39 -0.44
CA ALA A 177 -0.95 5.39 0.63
C ALA A 177 -2.37 5.97 0.82
N THR A 178 -3.04 6.30 -0.28
CA THR A 178 -4.40 6.86 -0.28
C THR A 178 -5.43 5.83 0.18
N GLU A 179 -5.35 4.58 -0.28
CA GLU A 179 -6.22 3.50 0.16
C GLU A 179 -6.07 3.22 1.66
N LEU A 180 -4.84 2.97 2.11
CA LEU A 180 -4.52 2.65 3.50
C LEU A 180 -4.80 3.80 4.48
N SER A 181 -4.86 5.06 4.02
CA SER A 181 -5.26 6.19 4.87
C SER A 181 -6.70 6.08 5.39
N HIS A 182 -7.55 5.28 4.76
CA HIS A 182 -8.91 4.97 5.20
C HIS A 182 -9.00 3.78 6.17
N ALA A 183 -7.90 3.06 6.42
CA ALA A 183 -7.89 1.91 7.33
C ALA A 183 -8.12 2.34 8.79
N LYS A 184 -8.86 1.52 9.54
CA LYS A 184 -9.09 1.76 10.98
C LYS A 184 -7.83 1.45 11.79
N ARG A 185 -7.23 0.29 11.53
CA ARG A 185 -6.01 -0.22 12.14
C ARG A 185 -5.03 -0.69 11.06
N LEU A 186 -3.76 -0.32 11.21
CA LEU A 186 -2.65 -0.87 10.45
C LEU A 186 -1.71 -1.59 11.42
N MET A 187 -1.12 -2.70 10.98
CA MET A 187 -0.10 -3.43 11.72
C MET A 187 1.11 -3.65 10.81
N PHE A 188 2.32 -3.40 11.30
CA PHE A 188 3.54 -3.48 10.49
C PHE A 188 4.55 -4.47 11.08
N GLY A 189 4.96 -5.47 10.30
CA GLY A 189 6.01 -6.42 10.69
C GLY A 189 7.38 -6.04 10.13
N CYS A 190 8.29 -5.53 10.96
CA CYS A 190 9.62 -5.11 10.54
C CYS A 190 10.59 -6.31 10.44
N GLY A 191 10.77 -6.83 9.22
CA GLY A 191 11.79 -7.85 8.94
C GLY A 191 13.23 -7.36 9.18
N ARG A 192 14.11 -8.29 9.58
CA ARG A 192 15.55 -8.12 9.81
C ARG A 192 16.31 -9.34 9.30
N TYR A 193 17.64 -9.24 9.26
CA TYR A 193 18.54 -10.28 8.74
C TYR A 193 18.21 -10.60 7.27
N GLU A 194 18.09 -11.87 6.88
CA GLU A 194 17.63 -12.27 5.53
C GLU A 194 16.10 -12.12 5.35
N GLY A 195 15.37 -11.83 6.43
CA GLY A 195 13.92 -11.63 6.44
C GLY A 195 13.19 -12.46 7.51
N TYR A 196 11.87 -12.50 7.38
CA TYR A 196 10.97 -13.36 8.16
C TYR A 196 10.70 -14.68 7.41
N ASP A 197 10.30 -15.73 8.12
CA ASP A 197 9.90 -16.99 7.49
C ASP A 197 8.72 -16.78 6.52
N ALA A 198 8.86 -17.24 5.27
CA ALA A 198 7.91 -17.01 4.20
C ALA A 198 6.50 -17.58 4.47
N ARG A 199 6.36 -18.52 5.43
CA ARG A 199 5.07 -19.06 5.86
C ARG A 199 4.22 -18.05 6.63
N ILE A 200 4.82 -17.01 7.23
CA ILE A 200 4.09 -16.07 8.11
C ILE A 200 3.00 -15.30 7.32
N PRO A 201 3.28 -14.60 6.19
CA PRO A 201 2.22 -13.94 5.45
C PRO A 201 1.20 -14.91 4.84
N GLU A 202 1.62 -16.10 4.43
CA GLU A 202 0.72 -17.13 3.88
C GLU A 202 -0.28 -17.64 4.93
N TYR A 203 0.18 -17.92 6.15
CA TYR A 203 -0.67 -18.37 7.26
C TYR A 203 -1.75 -17.33 7.62
N TYR A 204 -1.36 -16.06 7.76
CA TYR A 204 -2.33 -15.00 8.12
C TYR A 204 -3.31 -14.67 6.99
N ARG A 205 -2.90 -14.77 5.72
CA ARG A 205 -3.83 -14.74 4.57
C ARG A 205 -4.84 -15.90 4.64
N ALA A 206 -4.38 -17.10 4.99
CA ALA A 206 -5.26 -18.26 5.16
C ALA A 206 -6.21 -18.14 6.37
N GLN A 207 -5.88 -17.32 7.39
CA GLN A 207 -6.81 -16.96 8.47
C GLN A 207 -7.78 -15.82 8.10
N GLY A 208 -7.68 -15.25 6.90
CA GLY A 208 -8.55 -14.17 6.42
C GLY A 208 -8.12 -12.75 6.82
N VAL A 209 -6.87 -12.56 7.25
CA VAL A 209 -6.29 -11.22 7.49
C VAL A 209 -5.92 -10.58 6.14
N ASP A 210 -6.15 -9.27 5.99
CA ASP A 210 -5.62 -8.50 4.85
C ASP A 210 -4.10 -8.31 5.03
N VAL A 211 -3.31 -9.29 4.56
CA VAL A 211 -1.85 -9.25 4.63
C VAL A 211 -1.24 -8.79 3.32
N ARG A 212 -0.54 -7.66 3.36
CA ARG A 212 0.11 -7.03 2.21
C ARG A 212 1.62 -7.03 2.39
N GLU A 213 2.31 -7.09 1.26
CA GLU A 213 3.76 -6.99 1.20
C GLU A 213 4.12 -5.88 0.20
N TYR A 214 5.04 -5.01 0.59
CA TYR A 214 5.39 -3.82 -0.19
C TYR A 214 6.90 -3.58 -0.22
N SER A 215 7.42 -3.26 -1.40
CA SER A 215 8.75 -2.68 -1.58
C SER A 215 8.67 -1.15 -1.62
N ILE A 216 9.69 -0.46 -1.10
CA ILE A 216 9.82 1.01 -1.24
C ILE A 216 10.82 1.42 -2.35
N GLY A 217 11.23 0.46 -3.17
CA GLY A 217 12.08 0.66 -4.35
C GLY A 217 13.13 -0.43 -4.55
N ASP A 218 13.78 -0.42 -5.71
CA ASP A 218 14.69 -1.48 -6.18
C ASP A 218 16.08 -1.41 -5.50
N TYR A 219 16.11 -1.49 -4.17
CA TYR A 219 17.31 -1.44 -3.34
C TYR A 219 17.11 -2.21 -2.02
N VAL A 220 18.22 -2.64 -1.41
CA VAL A 220 18.22 -3.43 -0.17
C VAL A 220 18.55 -2.55 1.03
N LEU A 221 17.93 -2.86 2.17
CA LEU A 221 18.06 -2.13 3.44
C LEU A 221 18.33 -3.12 4.58
N ASN A 222 18.94 -2.64 5.67
CA ASN A 222 19.28 -3.48 6.83
C ASN A 222 18.08 -3.93 7.68
N GLY A 223 16.85 -3.52 7.33
CA GLY A 223 15.63 -3.77 8.10
C GLY A 223 14.41 -2.99 7.60
N GLY A 224 13.22 -3.47 7.96
CA GLY A 224 11.95 -2.91 7.52
C GLY A 224 11.58 -1.56 8.15
N GLU A 225 12.21 -1.13 9.24
CA GLU A 225 11.75 -0.01 10.07
C GLU A 225 11.75 1.32 9.30
N VAL A 226 12.76 1.57 8.46
CA VAL A 226 12.80 2.76 7.62
C VAL A 226 11.71 2.74 6.53
N ALA A 227 11.35 1.54 6.04
CA ALA A 227 10.28 1.38 5.06
C ALA A 227 8.90 1.55 5.70
N VAL A 228 8.71 1.08 6.93
CA VAL A 228 7.53 1.40 7.75
C VAL A 228 7.44 2.90 7.98
N SER A 229 8.52 3.58 8.37
CA SER A 229 8.52 5.04 8.55
C SER A 229 8.13 5.80 7.27
N VAL A 230 8.64 5.39 6.10
CA VAL A 230 8.27 5.96 4.80
C VAL A 230 6.78 5.74 4.48
N MET A 231 6.27 4.52 4.64
CA MET A 231 4.85 4.22 4.43
C MET A 231 3.98 5.00 5.40
N LEU A 232 4.37 5.11 6.68
CA LEU A 232 3.60 5.83 7.69
C LEU A 232 3.53 7.33 7.45
N GLU A 233 4.60 8.00 7.03
CA GLU A 233 4.50 9.41 6.64
C GLU A 233 3.58 9.59 5.41
N ALA A 234 3.71 8.73 4.39
CA ALA A 234 2.91 8.77 3.17
C ALA A 234 1.41 8.51 3.40
N ILE A 235 1.07 7.58 4.30
CA ILE A 235 -0.31 7.24 4.67
C ILE A 235 -0.92 8.30 5.60
N THR A 236 -0.25 8.60 6.73
CA THR A 236 -0.88 9.39 7.80
C THR A 236 -1.07 10.86 7.43
N ARG A 237 -0.24 11.42 6.55
CA ARG A 237 -0.40 12.78 6.03
C ARG A 237 -1.73 13.04 5.32
N LEU A 238 -2.37 11.97 4.81
CA LEU A 238 -3.66 12.03 4.12
C LEU A 238 -4.86 11.99 5.09
N LEU A 239 -4.63 11.73 6.38
CA LEU A 239 -5.69 11.71 7.39
C LEU A 239 -6.33 13.11 7.55
N PRO A 240 -7.67 13.22 7.59
CA PRO A 240 -8.36 14.48 7.83
C PRO A 240 -7.85 15.20 9.09
N GLY A 241 -7.38 16.44 8.93
CA GLY A 241 -6.85 17.27 10.01
C GLY A 241 -5.38 17.06 10.40
N PHE A 242 -4.66 16.15 9.72
CA PHE A 242 -3.19 16.02 9.84
C PHE A 242 -2.50 17.23 9.21
N MET A 243 -2.73 17.45 7.90
CA MET A 243 -2.23 18.61 7.16
C MET A 243 -3.02 19.88 7.52
N GLY A 244 -2.31 21.01 7.62
CA GLY A 244 -2.90 22.30 8.00
C GLY A 244 -3.72 22.98 6.89
N ASN A 245 -3.48 22.59 5.63
CA ASN A 245 -4.23 23.04 4.46
C ASN A 245 -4.52 21.81 3.57
N PRO A 246 -5.78 21.37 3.41
CA PRO A 246 -6.11 20.21 2.57
C PRO A 246 -5.74 20.39 1.09
N GLU A 247 -5.87 21.60 0.55
CA GLU A 247 -5.55 21.89 -0.87
C GLU A 247 -4.09 21.58 -1.23
N SER A 248 -3.18 21.64 -0.26
CA SER A 248 -1.78 21.28 -0.46
C SER A 248 -1.57 19.80 -0.79
N ILE A 249 -2.50 18.90 -0.41
CA ILE A 249 -2.48 17.49 -0.83
C ILE A 249 -2.94 17.36 -2.29
N VAL A 250 -3.78 18.28 -2.78
CA VAL A 250 -4.37 18.20 -4.13
C VAL A 250 -3.37 18.64 -5.22
N GLU A 251 -2.55 19.67 -4.97
CA GLU A 251 -1.55 20.20 -5.93
C GLU A 251 -0.23 19.40 -6.01
N GLU A 252 -0.04 18.37 -5.17
CA GLU A 252 1.23 17.62 -5.02
C GLU A 252 1.55 16.63 -6.16
N SER A 253 2.75 16.03 -6.13
CA SER A 253 3.14 15.00 -7.11
C SER A 253 2.36 13.70 -6.92
N TYR A 254 2.04 13.02 -8.04
CA TYR A 254 1.36 11.72 -8.09
C TYR A 254 -0.10 11.68 -7.59
N THR A 255 -0.78 12.83 -7.51
CA THR A 255 -2.16 12.94 -7.03
C THR A 255 -3.17 13.16 -8.18
N GLY A 256 -4.46 12.96 -7.88
CA GLY A 256 -5.55 13.12 -8.85
C GLY A 256 -5.61 12.01 -9.92
N SER A 257 -6.50 12.20 -10.90
CA SER A 257 -6.67 11.30 -12.07
C SER A 257 -5.63 11.55 -13.18
N GLU A 258 -4.87 12.64 -13.10
CA GLU A 258 -3.81 13.02 -14.03
C GLU A 258 -2.49 13.14 -13.25
N ALA A 259 -2.00 12.01 -12.75
CA ALA A 259 -0.84 11.94 -11.85
C ALA A 259 0.46 12.44 -12.51
N LEU A 260 0.79 13.72 -12.29
CA LEU A 260 2.01 14.38 -12.78
C LEU A 260 3.03 14.59 -11.64
N LEU A 261 4.23 15.04 -12.01
CA LEU A 261 5.17 15.67 -11.08
C LEU A 261 4.80 17.14 -10.85
N GLU A 262 4.81 17.57 -9.60
CA GLU A 262 4.53 18.96 -9.18
C GLU A 262 5.44 19.96 -9.90
N HIS A 263 4.92 21.17 -10.15
CA HIS A 263 5.66 22.31 -10.70
C HIS A 263 6.84 22.76 -9.80
N ARG A 264 7.67 23.71 -10.23
CA ARG A 264 8.73 24.26 -9.37
C ARG A 264 8.13 25.24 -8.37
N GLN A 265 8.46 25.07 -7.09
CA GLN A 265 8.10 26.04 -6.06
C GLN A 265 9.13 27.17 -5.96
N TYR A 266 8.64 28.39 -5.77
CA TYR A 266 9.44 29.61 -5.66
C TYR A 266 9.00 30.42 -4.44
N THR A 267 9.93 31.14 -3.80
CA THR A 267 9.65 31.98 -2.64
C THR A 267 10.53 33.23 -2.64
N ARG A 268 10.35 34.11 -1.64
CA ARG A 268 11.12 35.36 -1.51
C ARG A 268 12.59 35.06 -1.17
N PRO A 269 13.57 35.84 -1.68
CA PRO A 269 13.42 37.05 -2.50
C PRO A 269 13.16 36.73 -3.99
N ALA A 270 12.48 37.65 -4.69
CA ALA A 270 12.13 37.49 -6.11
C ALA A 270 13.35 37.41 -7.07
N VAL A 271 14.54 37.81 -6.61
CA VAL A 271 15.81 37.57 -7.30
C VAL A 271 16.83 37.05 -6.27
N TRP A 272 17.47 35.92 -6.57
CA TRP A 272 18.53 35.32 -5.75
C TRP A 272 19.74 35.00 -6.63
N ARG A 273 20.92 35.52 -6.26
CA ARG A 273 22.18 35.36 -7.02
C ARG A 273 22.07 35.71 -8.53
N GLY A 274 21.21 36.66 -8.88
CA GLY A 274 20.95 37.07 -10.26
C GLY A 274 19.91 36.22 -11.02
N MET A 275 19.42 35.13 -10.43
CA MET A 275 18.31 34.35 -10.96
C MET A 275 16.99 34.94 -10.43
N GLY A 276 16.12 35.38 -11.34
CA GLY A 276 14.76 35.80 -11.00
C GLY A 276 13.81 34.61 -10.88
N VAL A 277 12.74 34.77 -10.10
CA VAL A 277 11.54 33.93 -10.23
C VAL A 277 10.83 34.25 -11.56
N PRO A 278 10.09 33.31 -12.18
CA PRO A 278 9.36 33.59 -13.42
C PRO A 278 8.35 34.74 -13.26
N ASP A 279 8.41 35.75 -14.15
CA ASP A 279 7.61 36.99 -14.06
C ASP A 279 6.10 36.74 -13.94
N VAL A 280 5.59 35.65 -14.52
CA VAL A 280 4.19 35.24 -14.42
C VAL A 280 3.76 35.00 -12.96
N LEU A 281 4.64 34.45 -12.12
CA LEU A 281 4.38 34.22 -10.69
C LEU A 281 4.35 35.53 -9.87
N LEU A 282 4.84 36.64 -10.45
CA LEU A 282 4.75 37.99 -9.85
C LEU A 282 3.58 38.81 -10.41
N SER A 283 2.85 38.30 -11.42
CA SER A 283 1.86 39.08 -12.18
C SER A 283 0.54 39.33 -11.45
N GLY A 284 0.21 38.53 -10.44
CA GLY A 284 -1.11 38.52 -9.78
C GLY A 284 -2.25 37.93 -10.63
N ASP A 285 -1.98 37.48 -11.86
CA ASP A 285 -2.95 36.83 -12.72
C ASP A 285 -3.00 35.32 -12.43
N HIS A 286 -3.91 34.93 -11.53
CA HIS A 286 -4.10 33.53 -11.12
C HIS A 286 -4.26 32.59 -12.32
N GLY A 287 -5.10 32.93 -13.31
CA GLY A 287 -5.31 32.08 -14.48
C GLY A 287 -4.04 31.86 -15.33
N LYS A 288 -3.15 32.85 -15.42
CA LYS A 288 -1.82 32.67 -16.03
C LYS A 288 -0.87 31.86 -15.15
N VAL A 289 -0.90 32.05 -13.83
CA VAL A 289 -0.09 31.31 -12.86
C VAL A 289 -0.44 29.82 -12.90
N ASP A 290 -1.71 29.47 -12.84
CA ASP A 290 -2.17 28.08 -12.80
C ASP A 290 -1.93 27.36 -14.15
N ARG A 291 -2.07 28.07 -15.28
CA ARG A 291 -1.64 27.56 -16.59
C ARG A 291 -0.13 27.31 -16.63
N PHE A 292 0.68 28.26 -16.17
CA PHE A 292 2.14 28.11 -16.13
C PHE A 292 2.57 26.94 -15.25
N ARG A 293 1.97 26.78 -14.06
CA ARG A 293 2.19 25.64 -13.16
C ARG A 293 1.90 24.31 -13.86
N ARG A 294 0.75 24.20 -14.52
CA ARG A 294 0.34 22.99 -15.27
C ARG A 294 1.25 22.72 -16.48
N ASP A 295 1.68 23.73 -17.23
CA ASP A 295 2.66 23.60 -18.30
C ASP A 295 4.03 23.12 -17.79
N GLU A 296 4.47 23.65 -16.64
CA GLU A 296 5.73 23.24 -16.02
C GLU A 296 5.67 21.82 -15.43
N ALA A 297 4.54 21.42 -14.85
CA ALA A 297 4.30 20.06 -14.37
C ALA A 297 4.37 19.04 -15.53
N LEU A 298 3.70 19.32 -16.66
CA LEU A 298 3.79 18.49 -17.87
C LEU A 298 5.23 18.38 -18.39
N ALA A 299 5.94 19.51 -18.53
CA ALA A 299 7.31 19.53 -19.04
C ALA A 299 8.33 18.88 -18.09
N ARG A 300 8.10 18.93 -16.76
CA ARG A 300 8.92 18.22 -15.76
C ARG A 300 8.65 16.73 -15.78
N THR A 301 7.39 16.34 -15.96
CA THR A 301 7.00 14.92 -16.04
C THR A 301 7.58 14.30 -17.32
N ASP A 302 7.44 14.93 -18.48
CA ASP A 302 8.10 14.50 -19.73
C ASP A 302 9.61 14.26 -19.59
N ALA A 303 10.30 15.15 -18.85
CA ALA A 303 11.76 15.13 -18.73
C ALA A 303 12.32 14.16 -17.65
N ILE A 304 11.48 13.66 -16.73
CA ILE A 304 11.92 12.89 -15.55
C ILE A 304 11.17 11.56 -15.41
N ARG A 305 9.87 11.55 -15.73
CA ARG A 305 8.94 10.41 -15.65
C ARG A 305 7.99 10.38 -16.87
N PRO A 306 8.52 10.22 -18.10
CA PRO A 306 7.70 10.17 -19.31
C PRO A 306 6.70 9.00 -19.30
N ASP A 307 6.98 7.96 -18.53
CA ASP A 307 6.07 6.84 -18.26
C ASP A 307 4.75 7.27 -17.62
N LEU A 308 4.71 8.39 -16.88
CA LEU A 308 3.47 8.96 -16.36
C LEU A 308 2.68 9.70 -17.44
N ILE A 309 3.36 10.32 -18.41
CA ILE A 309 2.69 10.93 -19.58
C ILE A 309 2.02 9.84 -20.42
N GLU A 310 2.67 8.69 -20.58
CA GLU A 310 2.14 7.49 -21.27
C GLU A 310 0.92 6.86 -20.58
N GLN A 311 0.63 7.23 -19.33
CA GLN A 311 -0.52 6.73 -18.55
C GLN A 311 -1.69 7.72 -18.47
N LEU A 312 -1.55 8.96 -18.95
CA LEU A 312 -2.63 9.96 -18.91
C LEU A 312 -3.79 9.53 -19.82
N ASP A 313 -5.03 9.65 -19.36
CA ASP A 313 -6.21 9.57 -20.23
C ASP A 313 -6.31 10.85 -21.07
N CYS A 314 -6.12 10.71 -22.38
CA CYS A 314 -6.27 11.82 -23.32
C CYS A 314 -7.63 12.50 -23.22
N ALA A 315 -8.72 11.79 -22.91
CA ALA A 315 -10.05 12.37 -22.83
C ALA A 315 -10.17 13.46 -21.76
N GLN A 316 -9.42 13.35 -20.65
CA GLN A 316 -9.35 14.41 -19.61
C GLN A 316 -8.50 15.61 -20.05
N LEU A 317 -7.45 15.38 -20.86
CA LEU A 317 -6.50 16.42 -21.23
C LEU A 317 -7.15 17.62 -21.92
N SER A 318 -7.00 18.79 -21.30
CA SER A 318 -7.51 20.05 -21.85
C SER A 318 -6.85 20.39 -23.19
N LYS A 319 -7.51 21.26 -23.98
CA LYS A 319 -6.96 21.76 -25.27
C LYS A 319 -5.59 22.44 -25.11
N ALA A 320 -5.28 22.98 -23.92
CA ALA A 320 -3.98 23.56 -23.61
C ALA A 320 -2.93 22.49 -23.29
N ASP A 321 -3.28 21.49 -22.47
CA ASP A 321 -2.36 20.39 -22.13
C ASP A 321 -1.98 19.57 -23.36
N ARG A 322 -2.96 19.24 -24.21
CA ARG A 322 -2.74 18.58 -25.50
C ARG A 322 -1.78 19.38 -26.39
N LYS A 323 -1.90 20.72 -26.41
CA LYS A 323 -1.00 21.61 -27.17
C LYS A 323 0.43 21.57 -26.62
N THR A 324 0.59 21.58 -25.30
CA THR A 324 1.91 21.53 -24.64
C THR A 324 2.58 20.18 -24.84
N LEU A 325 1.84 19.07 -24.71
CA LEU A 325 2.33 17.73 -25.00
C LEU A 325 2.73 17.57 -26.48
N MET A 326 1.94 18.07 -27.43
CA MET A 326 2.34 18.12 -28.84
C MET A 326 3.62 18.96 -29.07
N ALA A 327 3.81 20.06 -28.36
CA ALA A 327 5.04 20.86 -28.43
C ALA A 327 6.27 20.16 -27.80
N LEU A 328 6.07 19.25 -26.85
CA LEU A 328 7.10 18.38 -26.25
C LEU A 328 7.42 17.15 -27.13
N GLY A 329 6.59 16.85 -28.15
CA GLY A 329 6.80 15.74 -29.09
C GLY A 329 5.90 14.52 -28.84
N TRP A 330 4.74 14.71 -28.22
CA TRP A 330 3.77 13.65 -27.96
C TRP A 330 2.58 13.72 -28.92
N GLU A 331 2.20 12.59 -29.51
CA GLU A 331 0.89 12.41 -30.11
C GLU A 331 -0.16 12.20 -29.01
N VAL A 332 -1.28 12.93 -29.10
CA VAL A 332 -2.40 12.90 -28.13
C VAL A 332 -3.75 12.68 -28.84
N SER A 333 -3.72 11.86 -29.89
CA SER A 333 -4.87 11.48 -30.73
C SER A 333 -5.59 10.22 -30.24
N ALA A 334 -4.82 9.29 -29.65
CA ALA A 334 -5.29 8.02 -29.08
C ALA A 334 -5.78 8.19 -27.63
N GLU A 335 -6.20 7.08 -27.02
CA GLU A 335 -6.62 6.97 -25.61
C GLU A 335 -5.55 7.45 -24.61
N HIS A 336 -4.28 7.14 -24.90
CA HIS A 336 -3.12 7.61 -24.11
C HIS A 336 -2.10 8.33 -25.01
N PRO A 337 -1.32 9.29 -24.47
CA PRO A 337 -0.22 9.92 -25.19
C PRO A 337 0.82 8.91 -25.67
N ARG A 338 1.38 9.16 -26.86
CA ARG A 338 2.46 8.35 -27.45
C ARG A 338 3.61 9.24 -27.88
N ARG A 339 4.84 8.87 -27.53
CA ARG A 339 6.02 9.66 -27.91
C ARG A 339 6.28 9.52 -29.40
N LEU A 340 6.39 10.63 -30.11
CA LEU A 340 6.79 10.61 -31.52
C LEU A 340 8.28 10.30 -31.60
N ASN A 341 8.63 9.19 -32.26
CA ASN A 341 10.02 8.87 -32.57
C ASN A 341 10.63 10.01 -33.40
N ARG A 342 11.78 10.53 -32.96
CA ARG A 342 12.61 11.40 -33.80
C ARG A 342 13.46 10.51 -34.70
N GLU A 343 13.21 10.59 -36.00
CA GLU A 343 14.13 10.12 -37.06
C GLU A 343 15.41 10.99 -37.10
#